data_AF-A0A2C5YWC3-F1
#
_entry.id   AF-A0A2C5YWC3-F1
#
_cell.length_a   1.000
_cell.length_b   1.000
_cell.length_c   1.000
_cell.angle_alpha   90.00
_cell.angle_beta   90.00
_cell.angle_gamma   90.00
#
_symmetry.space_group_name_H-M   'P 1'
#
loop_
_entity.id
_entity.type
_entity.pdbx_description
1 polymer ?
#
loop_
_entity_poly.entity_id
_entity_poly.type
_entity_poly.pdbx_seq_one_letter_code
_entity_poly.pdbx_strand_id
1 'polypeptide(L)'
;MGMGMGMGRAMMAYGTDGGEVVVMGVEYGRGEGAEEARWRVGEAARFKARGPHKTRHAWDPDATPGTTSLSLGWSAWLDIDGGKTATLAYTAHNYLGLRKVVVQEWRPGEDAKVRVARADTAGLCVTLGADAFVEWEDGIWPAGHGYTARGVVATPAVAKPFQVALVGGSSKPMAPHYTAECGTTYAPAGDTCTNPITGASRFSSFLLVPPGRQLTSPPAIVMHPPDAASSKPPSPQYSLIRLSATPSNTNWFQTTRPSSPLPQWASHIDSQLGRRLPRLDALQGLASDSDSESDACSAQRVPSNYYRCWDMAASPGGTCTAVLVSRHGTLHASRRASCQVLFSWIDDAPVPQHVGPGMTTEGRLWEAVYGGLGTVESVVARGTQSPVLRAVFEPVVQQQRCSLCQGRLAAKEAESVCKAGHAFDTCSQTGLAIMAPNISHLCAVCGLRCLRSSYLRGLARHHLDADATVVLAAGHVCGACGGKFVS
;
A
#
# COMPACT_ATOMS: atom_id res chain seq x y z
N MET A 1 -0.48 -6.57 8.68
CA MET A 1 -0.07 -6.12 7.34
C MET A 1 -0.14 -7.28 6.36
N GLY A 2 -0.73 -7.07 5.17
CA GLY A 2 -0.86 -8.08 4.13
C GLY A 2 0.00 -7.75 2.91
N MET A 3 0.42 -8.77 2.17
CA MET A 3 1.15 -8.61 0.91
C MET A 3 0.71 -9.69 -0.08
N GLY A 4 0.30 -9.27 -1.28
CA GLY A 4 -0.15 -10.17 -2.33
C GLY A 4 0.99 -11.07 -2.83
N MET A 5 0.70 -12.36 -3.02
CA MET A 5 1.64 -13.32 -3.61
C MET A 5 1.26 -13.69 -5.05
N GLY A 6 0.09 -13.24 -5.49
CA GLY A 6 -0.53 -13.64 -6.74
C GLY A 6 -2.03 -13.85 -6.52
N MET A 7 -2.63 -14.53 -7.48
CA MET A 7 -4.08 -14.66 -7.58
C MET A 7 -4.73 -15.36 -6.40
N GLY A 8 -5.67 -14.67 -5.73
CA GLY A 8 -6.38 -15.17 -4.55
C GLY A 8 -5.47 -15.49 -3.36
N ARG A 9 -4.19 -15.14 -3.39
CA ARG A 9 -3.20 -15.55 -2.39
C ARG A 9 -2.45 -14.36 -1.84
N ALA A 10 -2.29 -14.33 -0.52
CA ALA A 10 -1.52 -13.31 0.17
C ALA A 10 -0.83 -13.89 1.39
N MET A 11 0.25 -13.25 1.81
CA MET A 11 0.78 -13.41 3.15
C MET A 11 0.27 -12.28 4.02
N MET A 12 -0.12 -12.61 5.25
CA MET A 12 -0.44 -11.63 6.27
C MET A 12 0.50 -11.82 7.46
N ALA A 13 0.91 -10.73 8.09
CA ALA A 13 1.62 -10.76 9.35
C ALA A 13 0.96 -9.84 10.37
N TYR A 14 0.96 -10.25 11.63
CA TYR A 14 0.55 -9.41 12.76
C TYR A 14 1.43 -9.68 13.98
N GLY A 15 1.60 -8.66 14.81
CA GLY A 15 2.28 -8.75 16.09
C GLY A 15 1.29 -9.09 17.20
N THR A 16 1.75 -9.84 18.19
CA THR A 16 0.99 -10.20 19.39
C THR A 16 1.52 -9.45 20.60
N ASP A 17 0.70 -9.32 21.64
CA ASP A 17 1.11 -8.69 22.91
C ASP A 17 2.26 -9.45 23.59
N GLY A 18 2.47 -10.72 23.26
CA GLY A 18 3.60 -11.53 23.72
C GLY A 18 4.95 -11.19 23.08
N GLY A 19 4.99 -10.23 22.16
CA GLY A 19 6.17 -9.88 21.36
C GLY A 19 6.50 -10.95 20.32
N GLU A 20 5.50 -11.67 19.83
CA GLU A 20 5.63 -12.63 18.75
C GLU A 20 5.02 -12.07 17.47
N VAL A 21 5.60 -12.42 16.34
CA VAL A 21 5.05 -12.13 15.02
C VAL A 21 4.54 -13.43 14.42
N VAL A 22 3.29 -13.39 13.98
CA VAL A 22 2.59 -14.50 13.34
C VAL A 22 2.47 -14.20 11.87
N VAL A 23 2.88 -15.14 11.03
CA VAL A 23 2.78 -15.11 9.58
C VAL A 23 1.70 -16.09 9.16
N MET A 24 0.70 -15.60 8.43
CA MET A 24 -0.45 -16.35 7.95
C MET A 24 -0.44 -16.43 6.43
N GLY A 25 -0.75 -17.62 5.91
CA GLY A 25 -1.14 -17.79 4.52
C GLY A 25 -2.62 -17.49 4.37
N VAL A 26 -2.96 -16.68 3.38
CA VAL A 26 -4.33 -16.37 2.99
C VAL A 26 -4.55 -16.88 1.58
N GLU A 27 -5.58 -17.70 1.38
CA GLU A 27 -5.98 -18.22 0.08
C GLU A 27 -7.50 -18.10 -0.09
N TYR A 28 -7.93 -17.52 -1.21
CA TYR A 28 -9.30 -17.53 -1.67
C TYR A 28 -9.49 -18.65 -2.69
N GLY A 29 -10.32 -19.62 -2.34
CA GLY A 29 -10.52 -20.78 -3.20
C GLY A 29 -11.68 -21.65 -2.77
N ARG A 30 -12.01 -22.61 -3.63
CA ARG A 30 -13.02 -23.65 -3.37
C ARG A 30 -12.27 -24.86 -2.84
N GLY A 31 -12.59 -25.32 -1.64
CA GLY A 31 -12.08 -26.61 -1.14
C GLY A 31 -12.64 -27.76 -1.96
N GLU A 32 -11.97 -28.91 -1.97
CA GLU A 32 -12.53 -30.12 -2.60
C GLU A 32 -13.92 -30.42 -2.02
N GLY A 33 -14.92 -30.51 -2.90
CA GLY A 33 -16.32 -30.77 -2.53
C GLY A 33 -17.14 -29.56 -2.05
N ALA A 34 -16.56 -28.36 -1.91
CA ALA A 34 -17.31 -27.18 -1.45
C ALA A 34 -18.11 -26.54 -2.59
N GLU A 35 -19.37 -26.12 -2.34
CA GLU A 35 -20.16 -25.41 -3.34
C GLU A 35 -19.78 -23.92 -3.49
N GLU A 36 -19.17 -23.31 -2.48
CA GLU A 36 -18.82 -21.89 -2.47
C GLU A 36 -17.33 -21.67 -2.24
N ALA A 37 -16.78 -20.62 -2.88
CA ALA A 37 -15.41 -20.19 -2.63
C ALA A 37 -15.33 -19.48 -1.29
N ARG A 38 -14.34 -19.83 -0.47
CA ARG A 38 -14.15 -19.24 0.85
C ARG A 38 -12.72 -18.76 1.03
N TRP A 39 -12.56 -17.78 1.90
CA TRP A 39 -11.24 -17.42 2.41
C TRP A 39 -10.77 -18.51 3.37
N ARG A 40 -9.63 -19.11 3.07
CA ARG A 40 -8.86 -19.91 4.00
C ARG A 40 -7.73 -19.04 4.54
N VAL A 41 -7.65 -18.97 5.86
CA VAL A 41 -6.57 -18.30 6.57
C VAL A 41 -5.95 -19.33 7.50
N GLY A 42 -4.64 -19.52 7.42
CA GLY A 42 -3.90 -20.45 8.26
C GLY A 42 -2.61 -19.84 8.75
N GLU A 43 -2.26 -20.09 10.01
CA GLU A 43 -0.93 -19.74 10.53
C GLU A 43 0.11 -20.61 9.83
N ALA A 44 1.07 -19.96 9.16
CA ALA A 44 2.14 -20.62 8.42
C ALA A 44 3.46 -20.62 9.20
N ALA A 45 3.70 -19.59 10.02
CA ALA A 45 4.87 -19.51 10.89
C ALA A 45 4.67 -18.53 12.05
N ARG A 46 5.47 -18.70 13.10
CA ARG A 46 5.53 -17.81 14.26
C ARG A 46 6.97 -17.66 14.74
N PHE A 47 7.36 -16.45 15.14
CA PHE A 47 8.66 -16.21 15.74
C PHE A 47 8.64 -15.10 16.79
N LYS A 48 9.62 -15.11 17.69
CA LYS A 48 9.79 -14.05 18.70
C LYS A 48 10.48 -12.84 18.09
N ALA A 49 9.84 -11.68 18.22
CA ALA A 49 10.23 -10.42 17.63
C ALA A 49 10.62 -9.40 18.72
N ARG A 50 11.48 -9.83 19.66
CA ARG A 50 11.84 -9.04 20.85
C ARG A 50 13.07 -8.13 20.65
N GLY A 51 13.82 -8.34 19.58
CA GLY A 51 15.13 -7.72 19.40
C GLY A 51 16.17 -8.19 20.42
N PRO A 52 17.37 -7.58 20.40
CA PRO A 52 18.49 -7.94 21.28
C PRO A 52 18.40 -7.27 22.66
N HIS A 53 17.55 -6.24 22.82
CA HIS A 53 17.56 -5.44 24.03
C HIS A 53 16.93 -6.18 25.20
N LYS A 54 17.64 -6.17 26.34
CA LYS A 54 17.15 -6.76 27.58
C LYS A 54 15.89 -6.02 28.04
N THR A 55 14.91 -6.79 28.50
CA THR A 55 13.64 -6.24 28.97
C THR A 55 13.87 -5.48 30.28
N ARG A 56 13.43 -4.23 30.33
CA ARG A 56 13.42 -3.43 31.56
C ARG A 56 12.13 -3.67 32.33
N HIS A 57 12.16 -3.39 33.63
CA HIS A 57 10.95 -3.43 34.45
C HIS A 57 9.98 -2.34 33.98
N ALA A 58 8.67 -2.59 34.06
CA ALA A 58 7.65 -1.60 33.69
C ALA A 58 7.66 -0.30 34.53
N TRP A 59 8.41 -0.28 35.64
CA TRP A 59 8.58 0.89 36.52
C TRP A 59 9.89 1.64 36.23
N ASP A 60 10.70 1.13 35.31
CA ASP A 60 11.89 1.84 34.86
C ASP A 60 11.44 3.09 34.10
N PRO A 61 11.95 4.30 34.45
CA PRO A 61 11.58 5.53 33.77
C PRO A 61 11.91 5.52 32.27
N ASP A 62 12.85 4.68 31.84
CA ASP A 62 13.23 4.53 30.43
C ASP A 62 12.47 3.39 29.73
N ALA A 63 11.49 2.76 30.41
CA ALA A 63 10.67 1.72 29.80
C ALA A 63 9.74 2.32 28.74
N THR A 64 10.07 2.12 27.47
CA THR A 64 9.18 2.45 26.34
C THR A 64 8.52 1.18 25.80
N PRO A 65 7.20 1.21 25.50
CA PRO A 65 6.52 0.08 24.88
C PRO A 65 7.15 -0.19 23.51
N GLY A 66 7.58 -1.44 23.29
CA GLY A 66 8.40 -1.80 22.13
C GLY A 66 7.63 -2.16 20.86
N THR A 67 6.31 -2.37 20.93
CA THR A 67 5.52 -2.89 19.82
C THR A 67 4.26 -2.07 19.58
N THR A 68 3.95 -1.81 18.31
CA THR A 68 2.79 -1.04 17.86
C THR A 68 2.05 -1.86 16.81
N SER A 69 0.76 -1.60 16.57
CA SER A 69 0.06 -2.30 15.47
C SER A 69 0.59 -1.97 14.07
N LEU A 70 1.49 -0.97 13.97
CA LEU A 70 2.11 -0.45 12.74
C LEU A 70 3.59 -0.83 12.63
N SER A 71 4.08 -1.64 13.57
CA SER A 71 5.47 -2.05 13.66
C SER A 71 5.83 -3.17 12.70
N LEU A 72 5.13 -3.34 11.58
CA LEU A 72 5.37 -4.45 10.64
C LEU A 72 5.29 -3.93 9.22
N GLY A 73 6.21 -4.37 8.37
CA GLY A 73 6.25 -4.01 6.96
C GLY A 73 6.90 -5.11 6.12
N TRP A 74 6.31 -5.43 4.96
CA TRP A 74 6.92 -6.36 4.01
C TRP A 74 7.71 -5.62 2.94
N SER A 75 8.93 -6.08 2.65
CA SER A 75 9.61 -5.69 1.41
C SER A 75 8.91 -6.29 0.19
N ALA A 76 9.18 -5.74 -1.00
CA ALA A 76 8.84 -6.37 -2.27
C ALA A 76 9.30 -7.85 -2.36
N TRP A 77 8.57 -8.67 -3.12
CA TRP A 77 8.87 -10.08 -3.33
C TRP A 77 9.96 -10.27 -4.37
N LEU A 78 11.00 -11.00 -4.01
CA LEU A 78 11.98 -11.52 -4.96
C LEU A 78 11.57 -12.93 -5.39
N ASP A 79 11.40 -13.13 -6.68
CA ASP A 79 11.16 -14.45 -7.27
C ASP A 79 12.50 -15.07 -7.68
N ILE A 80 12.92 -16.13 -6.99
CA ILE A 80 14.18 -16.85 -7.22
C ILE A 80 13.96 -18.34 -6.94
N ASP A 81 14.51 -19.21 -7.80
CA ASP A 81 14.57 -20.66 -7.62
C ASP A 81 13.19 -21.33 -7.34
N GLY A 82 12.11 -20.83 -7.97
CA GLY A 82 10.76 -21.37 -7.80
C GLY A 82 10.14 -21.07 -6.42
N GLY A 83 10.67 -20.08 -5.70
CA GLY A 83 10.12 -19.60 -4.45
C GLY A 83 10.11 -18.08 -4.37
N LYS A 84 9.29 -17.53 -3.47
CA LYS A 84 9.23 -16.09 -3.21
C LYS A 84 9.94 -15.75 -1.91
N THR A 85 10.85 -14.80 -1.97
CA THR A 85 11.62 -14.33 -0.82
C THR A 85 11.29 -12.87 -0.52
N ALA A 86 11.00 -12.55 0.73
CA ALA A 86 10.85 -11.17 1.20
C ALA A 86 11.47 -11.01 2.59
N THR A 87 11.61 -9.76 3.02
CA THR A 87 11.98 -9.41 4.39
C THR A 87 10.78 -8.80 5.09
N LEU A 88 10.47 -9.34 6.26
CA LEU A 88 9.52 -8.77 7.19
C LEU A 88 10.28 -7.89 8.18
N ALA A 89 10.09 -6.58 8.07
CA ALA A 89 10.54 -5.63 9.08
C ALA A 89 9.60 -5.67 10.27
N TYR A 90 10.16 -5.56 11.47
CA TYR A 90 9.40 -5.31 12.68
C TYR A 90 10.12 -4.34 13.63
N THR A 91 9.36 -3.59 14.43
CA THR A 91 9.94 -2.81 15.54
C THR A 91 9.77 -3.54 16.87
N ALA A 92 10.80 -3.43 17.70
CA ALA A 92 10.85 -3.85 19.09
C ALA A 92 11.43 -2.71 19.93
N HIS A 93 11.65 -2.92 21.24
CA HIS A 93 12.19 -1.91 22.14
C HIS A 93 13.52 -1.35 21.62
N ASN A 94 13.50 -0.13 21.09
CA ASN A 94 14.64 0.56 20.46
C ASN A 94 15.38 -0.28 19.38
N TYR A 95 14.65 -1.11 18.64
CA TYR A 95 15.25 -2.00 17.65
C TYR A 95 14.37 -2.20 16.43
N LEU A 96 14.95 -2.09 15.24
CA LEU A 96 14.37 -2.54 13.98
C LEU A 96 14.94 -3.91 13.63
N GLY A 97 14.12 -4.95 13.63
CA GLY A 97 14.47 -6.29 13.19
C GLY A 97 14.05 -6.54 11.74
N LEU A 98 14.92 -7.15 10.96
CA LEU A 98 14.67 -7.47 9.54
C LEU A 98 14.77 -8.99 9.35
N ARG A 99 13.62 -9.64 9.30
CA ARG A 99 13.52 -11.10 9.29
C ARG A 99 13.22 -11.62 7.88
N LYS A 100 14.14 -12.40 7.31
CA LYS A 100 13.91 -13.05 6.02
C LYS A 100 12.83 -14.13 6.12
N VAL A 101 11.91 -14.10 5.16
CA VAL A 101 10.84 -15.06 4.97
C VAL A 101 10.92 -15.60 3.55
N VAL A 102 10.98 -16.92 3.43
CA VAL A 102 10.95 -17.62 2.14
C VAL A 102 9.68 -18.43 2.08
N VAL A 103 8.89 -18.22 1.04
CA VAL A 103 7.65 -18.93 0.80
C VAL A 103 7.84 -19.82 -0.43
N GLN A 104 7.60 -21.12 -0.24
CA GLN A 104 7.57 -22.07 -1.34
C GLN A 104 6.20 -22.01 -2.02
N GLU A 105 6.12 -22.34 -3.30
CA GLU A 105 4.81 -22.54 -3.92
C GLU A 105 4.05 -23.67 -3.22
N TRP A 106 2.75 -23.47 -3.00
CA TRP A 106 1.86 -24.46 -2.40
C TRP A 106 0.64 -24.71 -3.30
N ARG A 107 0.11 -25.93 -3.26
CA ARG A 107 -1.08 -26.28 -4.05
C ARG A 107 -2.33 -25.69 -3.41
N PRO A 108 -3.37 -25.38 -4.21
CA PRO A 108 -4.63 -24.90 -3.65
C PRO A 108 -5.20 -25.89 -2.64
N GLY A 109 -5.55 -25.40 -1.46
CA GLY A 109 -6.04 -26.27 -0.40
C GLY A 109 -4.95 -26.91 0.47
N GLU A 110 -3.67 -26.65 0.22
CA GLU A 110 -2.59 -26.95 1.16
C GLU A 110 -2.28 -25.72 2.03
N ASP A 111 -1.72 -25.94 3.21
CA ASP A 111 -1.20 -24.86 4.03
C ASP A 111 0.08 -24.28 3.41
N ALA A 112 0.24 -22.95 3.52
CA ALA A 112 1.38 -22.25 2.96
C ALA A 112 2.68 -22.72 3.63
N LYS A 113 3.63 -23.21 2.82
CA LYS A 113 4.95 -23.66 3.31
C LYS A 113 5.89 -22.47 3.42
N VAL A 114 5.98 -21.93 4.63
CA VAL A 114 6.78 -20.74 4.93
C VAL A 114 7.99 -21.11 5.79
N ARG A 115 9.17 -20.68 5.36
CA ARG A 115 10.41 -20.76 6.13
C ARG A 115 10.83 -19.38 6.57
N VAL A 116 10.76 -19.15 7.87
CA VAL A 116 11.28 -17.93 8.51
C VAL A 116 12.70 -18.17 8.97
N ALA A 117 13.60 -17.19 8.78
CA ALA A 117 14.96 -17.27 9.27
C ALA A 117 14.99 -17.41 10.82
N ARG A 118 15.97 -18.16 11.34
CA ARG A 118 16.08 -18.39 12.79
C ARG A 118 16.42 -17.12 13.58
N ALA A 119 17.14 -16.20 12.94
CA ALA A 119 17.49 -14.89 13.48
C ALA A 119 17.24 -13.81 12.43
N ASP A 120 17.29 -12.55 12.87
CA ASP A 120 17.19 -11.41 11.98
C ASP A 120 18.36 -11.43 11.00
N THR A 121 18.06 -11.22 9.72
CA THR A 121 19.07 -11.19 8.65
C THR A 121 19.91 -9.93 8.76
N ALA A 122 19.28 -8.85 9.20
CA ALA A 122 19.91 -7.60 9.62
C ALA A 122 19.05 -6.96 10.72
N GLY A 123 19.59 -5.98 11.41
CA GLY A 123 18.80 -5.14 12.30
C GLY A 123 19.58 -3.92 12.75
N LEU A 124 18.86 -2.97 13.31
CA LEU A 124 19.39 -1.67 13.71
C LEU A 124 18.90 -1.33 15.10
N CYS A 125 19.83 -1.07 16.02
CA CYS A 125 19.49 -0.41 17.28
C CYS A 125 19.27 1.08 16.98
N VAL A 126 18.09 1.59 17.34
CA VAL A 126 17.68 2.97 17.08
C VAL A 126 16.68 3.37 18.14
N THR A 127 16.72 4.62 18.60
CA THR A 127 15.70 5.14 19.52
C THR A 127 14.33 5.14 18.84
N LEU A 128 13.41 4.30 19.33
CA LEU A 128 12.05 4.16 18.83
C LEU A 128 11.06 4.55 19.92
N GLY A 129 10.09 5.38 19.54
CA GLY A 129 8.92 5.69 20.37
C GLY A 129 7.72 4.79 20.04
N ALA A 130 6.62 4.98 20.77
CA ALA A 130 5.37 4.24 20.60
C ALA A 130 4.65 4.51 19.26
N ASP A 131 5.08 5.53 18.52
CA ASP A 131 4.56 5.96 17.23
C ASP A 131 5.55 5.67 16.09
N ALA A 132 6.63 4.93 16.35
CA ALA A 132 7.55 4.50 15.32
C ALA A 132 6.89 3.49 14.35
N PHE A 133 7.24 3.62 13.07
CA PHE A 133 6.76 2.74 12.01
C PHE A 133 7.84 2.54 10.94
N VAL A 134 7.59 1.60 10.03
CA VAL A 134 8.52 1.23 8.96
C VAL A 134 7.79 1.23 7.63
N GLU A 135 8.42 1.81 6.61
CA GLU A 135 7.94 1.80 5.23
C GLU A 135 9.01 1.25 4.29
N TRP A 136 8.57 0.57 3.24
CA TRP A 136 9.43 -0.06 2.25
C TRP A 136 9.34 0.67 0.91
N GLU A 137 10.46 0.74 0.21
CA GLU A 137 10.43 1.09 -1.21
C GLU A 137 9.76 -0.05 -1.99
N ASP A 138 8.87 0.29 -2.92
CA ASP A 138 8.20 -0.68 -3.78
C ASP A 138 9.14 -1.10 -4.93
N GLY A 139 10.24 -1.77 -4.56
CA GLY A 139 11.28 -2.14 -5.51
C GLY A 139 12.38 -2.98 -4.91
N ILE A 140 13.02 -3.76 -5.77
CA ILE A 140 14.20 -4.57 -5.45
C ILE A 140 15.34 -4.12 -6.33
N TRP A 141 16.49 -3.88 -5.71
CA TRP A 141 17.67 -3.37 -6.38
C TRP A 141 18.73 -4.45 -6.56
N PRO A 142 19.29 -4.63 -7.77
CA PRO A 142 20.48 -5.44 -7.94
C PRO A 142 21.65 -4.82 -7.16
N ALA A 143 22.44 -5.67 -6.52
CA ALA A 143 23.60 -5.28 -5.73
C ALA A 143 24.72 -6.33 -5.90
N GLY A 144 25.63 -6.09 -6.84
CA GLY A 144 26.66 -7.07 -7.21
C GLY A 144 26.03 -8.37 -7.72
N HIS A 145 26.31 -9.49 -7.03
CA HIS A 145 25.73 -10.82 -7.32
C HIS A 145 24.42 -11.11 -6.55
N GLY A 146 23.86 -10.13 -5.86
CA GLY A 146 22.66 -10.31 -5.04
C GLY A 146 21.60 -9.24 -5.29
N TYR A 147 20.58 -9.27 -4.45
CA TYR A 147 19.45 -8.35 -4.48
C TYR A 147 19.25 -7.70 -3.12
N THR A 148 18.87 -6.43 -3.13
CA THR A 148 18.67 -5.63 -1.91
C THR A 148 17.29 -4.99 -1.91
N ALA A 149 16.63 -5.01 -0.76
CA ALA A 149 15.46 -4.18 -0.48
C ALA A 149 15.87 -3.00 0.38
N ARG A 150 15.18 -1.87 0.23
CA ARG A 150 15.41 -0.67 1.03
C ARG A 150 14.11 -0.18 1.65
N GLY A 151 14.24 0.48 2.77
CA GLY A 151 13.11 1.09 3.47
C GLY A 151 13.56 2.23 4.34
N VAL A 152 12.59 2.77 5.07
CA VAL A 152 12.77 3.88 6.00
C VAL A 152 12.08 3.52 7.31
N VAL A 153 12.81 3.62 8.42
CA VAL A 153 12.21 3.57 9.76
C VAL A 153 11.99 4.99 10.23
N ALA A 154 10.74 5.33 10.52
CA ALA A 154 10.37 6.60 11.10
C ALA A 154 10.36 6.45 12.62
N THR A 155 11.25 7.20 13.27
CA THR A 155 11.13 7.48 14.71
C THR A 155 10.16 8.66 14.89
N PRO A 156 9.76 9.00 16.12
CA PRO A 156 8.90 10.17 16.36
C PRO A 156 9.51 11.46 15.81
N ALA A 157 10.85 11.56 15.80
CA ALA A 157 11.54 12.81 15.46
C ALA A 157 12.23 12.79 14.09
N VAL A 158 12.77 11.66 13.65
CA VAL A 158 13.59 11.53 12.45
C VAL A 158 13.28 10.25 11.67
N ALA A 159 13.42 10.31 10.35
CA ALA A 159 13.32 9.17 9.45
C ALA A 159 14.73 8.68 9.08
N LYS A 160 15.00 7.37 9.25
CA LYS A 160 16.31 6.77 8.98
C LYS A 160 16.18 5.71 7.88
N PRO A 161 16.85 5.88 6.72
CA PRO A 161 16.85 4.87 5.68
C PRO A 161 17.69 3.64 6.09
N PHE A 162 17.30 2.48 5.61
CA PHE A 162 18.05 1.23 5.78
C PHE A 162 18.01 0.39 4.50
N GLN A 163 18.93 -0.56 4.40
CA GLN A 163 18.93 -1.56 3.33
C GLN A 163 19.20 -2.95 3.88
N VAL A 164 18.67 -3.97 3.21
CA VAL A 164 18.89 -5.37 3.57
C VAL A 164 19.08 -6.22 2.32
N ALA A 165 19.99 -7.20 2.41
CA ALA A 165 20.18 -8.19 1.36
C ALA A 165 19.08 -9.25 1.41
N LEU A 166 18.44 -9.51 0.26
CA LEU A 166 17.44 -10.56 0.10
C LEU A 166 18.06 -11.92 -0.21
N VAL A 167 19.26 -11.92 -0.80
CA VAL A 167 20.02 -13.12 -1.17
C VAL A 167 21.34 -13.14 -0.39
N GLY A 168 21.78 -14.33 0.03
CA GLY A 168 22.96 -14.52 0.88
C GLY A 168 22.63 -15.02 2.30
N GLY A 169 23.69 -15.30 3.07
CA GLY A 169 23.60 -15.79 4.44
C GLY A 169 23.13 -14.71 5.42
N SER A 170 22.51 -15.11 6.54
CA SER A 170 22.17 -14.20 7.63
C SER A 170 23.42 -13.67 8.30
N SER A 171 23.43 -12.38 8.69
CA SER A 171 24.44 -11.86 9.61
C SER A 171 24.39 -12.60 10.95
N LYS A 172 25.49 -12.56 11.71
CA LYS A 172 25.49 -13.13 13.07
C LYS A 172 24.45 -12.40 13.91
N PRO A 173 23.59 -13.13 14.66
CA PRO A 173 22.63 -12.50 15.54
C PRO A 173 23.33 -11.56 16.51
N MET A 174 22.77 -10.37 16.72
CA MET A 174 23.29 -9.41 17.67
C MET A 174 23.16 -9.95 19.10
N ALA A 175 24.23 -9.83 19.88
CA ALA A 175 24.24 -10.30 21.26
C ALA A 175 23.27 -9.48 22.12
N PRO A 176 22.62 -10.10 23.15
CA PRO A 176 21.75 -9.37 24.04
C PRO A 176 22.49 -8.30 24.85
N HIS A 177 21.98 -7.08 24.84
CA HIS A 177 22.62 -5.91 25.44
C HIS A 177 21.58 -4.90 25.95
N TYR A 178 21.98 -3.90 26.72
CA TYR A 178 21.10 -2.82 27.15
C TYR A 178 21.11 -1.66 26.15
N THR A 179 20.02 -0.90 26.08
CA THR A 179 19.90 0.30 25.21
C THR A 179 20.98 1.35 25.48
N ALA A 180 21.47 1.42 26.72
CA ALA A 180 22.55 2.33 27.11
C ALA A 180 23.89 1.93 26.47
N GLU A 181 24.13 0.63 26.29
CA GLU A 181 25.39 0.10 25.73
C GLU A 181 25.50 0.40 24.22
N CYS A 182 24.37 0.56 23.53
CA CYS A 182 24.32 0.95 22.12
C CYS A 182 23.89 2.41 21.89
N GLY A 183 23.75 3.22 22.96
CA GLY A 183 23.42 4.64 22.87
C GLY A 183 22.02 4.95 22.33
N THR A 184 21.04 4.05 22.52
CA THR A 184 19.68 4.20 21.98
C THR A 184 18.62 4.50 23.02
N THR A 185 18.98 4.54 24.31
CA THR A 185 18.04 4.89 25.41
C THR A 185 17.36 6.23 25.18
N TYR A 186 18.12 7.23 24.73
CA TYR A 186 17.62 8.56 24.40
C TYR A 186 18.03 8.92 22.99
N ALA A 187 17.22 9.76 22.34
CA ALA A 187 17.55 10.28 21.03
C ALA A 187 18.87 11.07 21.13
N PRO A 188 19.81 10.90 20.18
CA PRO A 188 21.02 11.71 20.17
C PRO A 188 20.65 13.19 19.98
N ALA A 189 21.52 14.10 20.43
CA ALA A 189 21.24 15.54 20.41
C ALA A 189 20.87 16.10 19.01
N GLY A 190 21.34 15.47 17.93
CA GLY A 190 20.98 15.84 16.56
C GLY A 190 19.59 15.36 16.09
N ASP A 191 18.99 14.40 16.79
CA ASP A 191 17.68 13.82 16.46
C ASP A 191 16.56 14.43 17.32
N THR A 192 16.83 15.43 18.16
CA THR A 192 15.79 16.07 18.98
C THR A 192 14.91 16.95 18.10
N CYS A 193 13.66 16.56 17.90
CA CYS A 193 12.66 17.36 17.21
C CYS A 193 11.44 17.57 18.10
N THR A 194 11.00 18.81 18.27
CA THR A 194 9.79 19.17 19.03
C THR A 194 8.50 19.02 18.21
N ASN A 195 8.62 18.77 16.91
CA ASN A 195 7.52 18.54 15.99
C ASN A 195 7.58 17.10 15.50
N PRO A 196 6.80 16.17 16.08
CA PRO A 196 6.90 14.78 15.70
C PRO A 196 6.47 14.58 14.24
N ILE A 197 7.08 13.61 13.57
CA ILE A 197 6.54 13.06 12.32
C ILE A 197 5.12 12.63 12.63
N THR A 198 4.18 12.89 11.72
CA THR A 198 2.81 12.44 11.94
C THR A 198 2.79 10.92 11.91
N GLY A 199 2.97 10.29 13.07
CA GLY A 199 2.60 8.90 13.29
C GLY A 199 1.10 8.79 13.05
N ALA A 200 0.63 7.66 12.52
CA ALA A 200 -0.78 7.46 12.19
C ALA A 200 -1.68 7.71 13.40
N SER A 201 -2.11 8.96 13.54
CA SER A 201 -3.00 9.45 14.58
C SER A 201 -4.37 8.89 14.24
N ARG A 202 -4.69 7.71 14.77
CA ARG A 202 -6.02 7.10 14.70
C ARG A 202 -7.04 7.97 15.46
N PHE A 203 -7.55 8.98 14.77
CA PHE A 203 -8.94 9.40 14.89
C PHE A 203 -9.57 9.32 13.49
N SER A 204 -9.63 8.10 12.95
CA SER A 204 -10.60 7.75 11.92
C SER A 204 -11.58 6.75 12.52
N SER A 205 -12.67 7.31 13.04
CA SER A 205 -14.02 6.77 13.08
C SER A 205 -14.33 5.52 13.91
N PHE A 206 -14.75 5.78 15.16
CA PHE A 206 -15.79 5.06 15.89
C PHE A 206 -17.20 5.23 15.26
N LEU A 207 -17.29 5.44 13.94
CA LEU A 207 -18.55 5.57 13.21
C LEU A 207 -18.59 4.50 12.11
N LEU A 208 -19.32 3.41 12.41
CA LEU A 208 -20.06 2.56 11.47
C LEU A 208 -19.38 2.31 10.12
N VAL A 209 -18.24 1.62 10.11
CA VAL A 209 -17.76 0.91 8.91
C VAL A 209 -18.26 -0.54 9.02
N PRO A 210 -18.93 -1.10 8.01
CA PRO A 210 -19.36 -2.50 8.03
C PRO A 210 -18.14 -3.44 8.19
N PRO A 211 -18.31 -4.61 8.83
CA PRO A 211 -17.22 -5.56 8.99
C PRO A 211 -16.74 -6.03 7.62
N GLY A 212 -15.46 -5.82 7.31
CA GLY A 212 -14.84 -6.35 6.08
C GLY A 212 -14.01 -5.38 5.23
N ARG A 213 -13.90 -4.09 5.59
CA ARG A 213 -12.98 -3.16 4.91
C ARG A 213 -11.88 -2.68 5.83
N GLN A 214 -10.69 -3.27 5.66
CA GLN A 214 -9.46 -2.85 6.32
C GLN A 214 -8.87 -1.68 5.53
N LEU A 215 -9.05 -0.44 5.99
CA LEU A 215 -8.25 0.70 5.53
C LEU A 215 -6.94 0.69 6.32
N THR A 216 -5.85 0.31 5.65
CA THR A 216 -4.50 0.68 6.07
C THR A 216 -4.35 2.18 5.79
N SER A 217 -4.52 3.03 6.80
CA SER A 217 -4.07 4.42 6.67
C SER A 217 -2.58 4.37 6.35
N PRO A 218 -2.14 4.92 5.19
CA PRO A 218 -0.72 5.05 4.92
C PRO A 218 -0.12 5.94 6.02
N PRO A 219 1.12 5.70 6.46
CA PRO A 219 1.75 6.65 7.35
C PRO A 219 2.07 7.94 6.60
N ALA A 220 2.40 8.97 7.36
CA ALA A 220 2.77 10.28 6.85
C ALA A 220 4.14 10.34 6.13
N ILE A 221 4.58 9.21 5.58
CA ILE A 221 5.70 9.06 4.67
C ILE A 221 5.17 8.45 3.37
N VAL A 222 5.41 9.14 2.27
CA VAL A 222 5.19 8.61 0.92
C VAL A 222 6.55 8.21 0.35
N MET A 223 6.72 6.92 0.06
CA MET A 223 7.85 6.42 -0.72
C MET A 223 7.62 6.77 -2.19
N HIS A 224 8.58 7.46 -2.79
CA HIS A 224 8.52 7.77 -4.22
C HIS A 224 9.06 6.57 -5.01
N PRO A 225 8.36 6.15 -6.07
CA PRO A 225 8.86 5.09 -6.93
C PRO A 225 10.18 5.53 -7.56
N PRO A 226 11.12 4.61 -7.80
CA PRO A 226 12.31 4.93 -8.55
C PRO A 226 11.99 5.33 -10.00
N ASP A 227 12.72 6.32 -10.51
CA ASP A 227 12.68 6.65 -11.93
C ASP A 227 13.24 5.46 -12.71
N ALA A 228 12.41 4.87 -13.57
CA ALA A 228 12.78 3.69 -14.36
C ALA A 228 13.99 3.92 -15.29
N ALA A 229 14.28 5.18 -15.61
CA ALA A 229 15.42 5.59 -16.43
C ALA A 229 16.69 5.90 -15.61
N SER A 230 16.62 5.98 -14.28
CA SER A 230 17.77 6.32 -13.44
C SER A 230 18.44 5.10 -12.84
N SER A 231 19.76 5.20 -12.63
CA SER A 231 20.48 4.26 -11.78
C SER A 231 19.93 4.30 -10.34
N LYS A 232 20.19 3.24 -9.57
CA LYS A 232 19.83 3.13 -8.14
C LYS A 232 20.28 4.41 -7.40
N PRO A 233 19.36 5.22 -6.84
CA PRO A 233 19.74 6.42 -6.11
C PRO A 233 20.50 6.04 -4.83
N PRO A 234 21.35 6.92 -4.27
CA PRO A 234 22.17 6.59 -3.10
C PRO A 234 21.34 6.29 -1.85
N SER A 235 20.15 6.90 -1.72
CA SER A 235 19.20 6.66 -0.64
C SER A 235 17.78 6.52 -1.18
N PRO A 236 16.85 5.90 -0.43
CA PRO A 236 15.43 5.87 -0.79
C PRO A 236 14.85 7.27 -0.89
N GLN A 237 14.04 7.49 -1.92
CA GLN A 237 13.35 8.76 -2.13
C GLN A 237 12.01 8.73 -1.42
N TYR A 238 11.76 9.68 -0.51
CA TYR A 238 10.50 9.79 0.21
C TYR A 238 10.18 11.24 0.53
N SER A 239 8.89 11.51 0.74
CA SER A 239 8.39 12.74 1.36
C SER A 239 7.75 12.40 2.70
N LEU A 240 7.89 13.28 3.68
CA LEU A 240 7.22 13.15 4.98
C LEU A 240 6.61 14.47 5.44
N ILE A 241 5.57 14.35 6.25
CA ILE A 241 4.97 15.49 6.96
C ILE A 241 5.04 15.27 8.48
N ARG A 242 5.08 16.37 9.20
CA ARG A 242 5.06 16.42 10.66
C ARG A 242 3.72 16.96 11.16
N LEU A 243 3.44 16.72 12.42
CA LEU A 243 2.14 16.96 13.04
C LEU A 243 1.68 18.42 12.94
N SER A 244 2.61 19.35 13.11
CA SER A 244 2.32 20.79 13.17
C SER A 244 3.07 21.54 12.09
N ALA A 245 2.35 22.33 11.30
CA ALA A 245 2.93 23.38 10.46
C ALA A 245 2.57 24.75 11.06
N THR A 246 3.59 25.49 11.44
CA THR A 246 3.50 26.77 12.14
C THR A 246 4.51 27.74 11.54
N PRO A 247 4.32 29.05 11.72
CA PRO A 247 5.26 30.05 11.21
C PRO A 247 6.68 29.92 11.80
N SER A 248 6.83 29.25 12.95
CA SER A 248 8.10 29.08 13.66
C SER A 248 8.83 27.78 13.37
N ASN A 249 8.19 26.78 12.73
CA ASN A 249 8.81 25.49 12.45
C ASN A 249 8.81 25.19 10.94
N THR A 250 9.92 25.43 10.26
CA THR A 250 10.01 25.23 8.80
C THR A 250 10.24 23.76 8.40
N ASN A 251 10.50 22.87 9.36
CA ASN A 251 10.81 21.47 9.12
C ASN A 251 9.57 20.56 9.00
N TRP A 252 8.38 21.16 8.91
CA TRP A 252 7.10 20.46 8.96
C TRP A 252 6.85 19.57 7.73
N PHE A 253 7.49 19.86 6.60
CA PHE A 253 7.57 19.03 5.41
C PHE A 253 9.04 18.73 5.10
N GLN A 254 9.36 17.50 4.71
CA GLN A 254 10.70 17.08 4.32
C GLN A 254 10.61 16.14 3.12
N THR A 255 11.53 16.28 2.17
CA THR A 255 11.66 15.37 1.03
C THR A 255 13.12 15.03 0.77
N THR A 256 13.40 13.80 0.35
CA THR A 256 14.72 13.37 -0.12
C THR A 256 14.83 13.35 -1.65
N ARG A 257 13.78 13.75 -2.38
CA ARG A 257 13.86 13.89 -3.84
C ARG A 257 14.79 15.05 -4.22
N PRO A 258 15.77 14.85 -5.12
CA PRO A 258 16.63 15.93 -5.57
C PRO A 258 15.82 16.94 -6.41
N SER A 259 16.05 18.24 -6.19
CA SER A 259 15.62 19.34 -7.08
C SER A 259 14.13 19.39 -7.44
N SER A 260 13.24 18.83 -6.62
CA SER A 260 11.80 18.91 -6.84
C SER A 260 11.23 20.23 -6.30
N PRO A 261 10.41 20.97 -7.06
CA PRO A 261 9.67 22.09 -6.50
C PRO A 261 8.79 21.59 -5.34
N LEU A 262 8.57 22.44 -4.34
CA LEU A 262 7.65 22.12 -3.25
C LEU A 262 6.28 21.75 -3.84
N PRO A 263 5.62 20.68 -3.36
CA PRO A 263 4.26 20.36 -3.77
C PRO A 263 3.34 21.59 -3.66
N GLN A 264 2.35 21.71 -4.54
CA GLN A 264 1.44 22.86 -4.57
C GLN A 264 0.72 23.05 -3.23
N TRP A 265 0.26 21.96 -2.60
CA TRP A 265 -0.31 22.00 -1.27
C TRP A 265 0.69 22.48 -0.20
N ALA A 266 1.97 22.15 -0.35
CA ALA A 266 3.00 22.54 0.61
C ALA A 266 3.29 24.04 0.49
N SER A 267 3.47 24.50 -0.74
CA SER A 267 3.60 25.91 -1.10
C SER A 267 2.40 26.74 -0.64
N HIS A 268 1.18 26.18 -0.75
CA HIS A 268 -0.03 26.82 -0.23
C HIS A 268 0.03 27.00 1.29
N ILE A 269 0.36 25.93 2.05
CA ILE A 269 0.48 26.00 3.51
C ILE A 269 1.54 27.03 3.90
N ASP A 270 2.73 27.01 3.30
CA ASP A 270 3.80 27.98 3.58
C ASP A 270 3.34 29.42 3.32
N SER A 271 2.64 29.67 2.20
CA SER A 271 2.05 30.97 1.90
C SER A 271 1.05 31.41 2.99
N GLN A 272 0.22 30.50 3.49
CA GLN A 272 -0.74 30.79 4.55
C GLN A 272 -0.06 31.03 5.90
N LEU A 273 0.99 30.28 6.24
CA LEU A 273 1.76 30.45 7.48
C LEU A 273 2.49 31.80 7.52
N GLY A 274 2.89 32.33 6.35
CA GLY A 274 3.49 33.66 6.23
C GLY A 274 2.51 34.83 6.50
N ARG A 275 1.19 34.60 6.49
CA ARG A 275 0.19 35.66 6.66
C ARG A 275 0.12 36.15 8.11
N ARG A 276 0.45 37.43 8.31
CA ARG A 276 0.37 38.12 9.59
C ARG A 276 -0.77 39.14 9.62
N LEU A 277 -1.61 39.03 10.64
CA LEU A 277 -2.72 39.95 10.91
C LEU A 277 -2.43 40.79 12.15
N PRO A 278 -2.98 42.01 12.28
CA PRO A 278 -3.02 42.72 13.55
C PRO A 278 -3.58 41.82 14.65
N ARG A 279 -3.05 41.94 15.87
CA ARG A 279 -3.43 41.08 17.01
C ARG A 279 -4.94 41.10 17.26
N LEU A 280 -5.59 42.26 17.14
CA LEU A 280 -7.03 42.41 17.34
C LEU A 280 -7.84 41.61 16.31
N ASP A 281 -7.48 41.68 15.03
CA ASP A 281 -8.14 40.93 13.95
C ASP A 281 -7.94 39.42 14.08
N ALA A 282 -6.76 38.99 14.56
CA ALA A 282 -6.47 37.58 14.80
C ALA A 282 -7.24 36.97 15.99
N LEU A 283 -7.72 37.82 16.91
CA LEU A 283 -8.47 37.42 18.11
C LEU A 283 -10.00 37.60 17.96
N GLN A 284 -10.48 38.19 16.86
CA GLN A 284 -11.91 38.29 16.57
C GLN A 284 -12.55 36.89 16.49
N GLY A 285 -13.38 36.56 17.48
CA GLY A 285 -14.03 35.26 17.66
C GLY A 285 -13.51 34.40 18.82
N LEU A 286 -12.43 34.81 19.50
CA LEU A 286 -11.90 34.19 20.74
C LEU A 286 -11.98 35.12 21.96
N ALA A 287 -12.15 36.43 21.76
CA ALA A 287 -12.35 37.39 22.83
C ALA A 287 -13.77 37.26 23.42
N SER A 288 -13.88 36.47 24.49
CA SER A 288 -14.91 36.63 25.51
C SER A 288 -14.31 37.53 26.60
N ASP A 289 -14.91 38.71 26.78
CA ASP A 289 -14.99 39.54 27.98
C ASP A 289 -13.74 39.68 28.86
N SER A 290 -12.70 40.36 28.37
CA SER A 290 -11.63 40.86 29.26
C SER A 290 -11.28 42.30 28.91
N ASP A 291 -11.94 43.24 29.59
CA ASP A 291 -11.79 44.70 29.49
C ASP A 291 -10.46 45.20 30.06
N SER A 292 -9.34 44.78 29.46
CA SER A 292 -8.01 45.30 29.79
C SER A 292 -7.45 46.04 28.57
N GLU A 293 -7.94 47.26 28.38
CA GLU A 293 -7.47 48.23 27.39
C GLU A 293 -6.02 48.64 27.73
N SER A 294 -5.05 48.01 27.10
CA SER A 294 -3.67 48.53 27.03
C SER A 294 -3.33 48.81 25.57
N ASP A 295 -3.36 50.09 25.20
CA ASP A 295 -3.15 50.63 23.84
C ASP A 295 -1.79 50.31 23.19
N ALA A 296 -0.87 49.64 23.90
CA ALA A 296 0.46 49.30 23.41
C ALA A 296 0.52 48.01 22.56
N CYS A 297 -0.55 47.21 22.48
CA CYS A 297 -0.52 45.89 21.84
C CYS A 297 -1.15 45.85 20.41
N SER A 298 -1.73 46.94 19.94
CA SER A 298 -2.49 47.01 18.68
C SER A 298 -1.62 46.94 17.41
N ALA A 299 -0.34 47.31 17.50
CA ALA A 299 0.60 47.27 16.37
C ALA A 299 1.27 45.90 16.15
N GLN A 300 1.12 44.95 17.08
CA GLN A 300 1.80 43.66 16.97
C GLN A 300 1.11 42.76 15.93
N ARG A 301 1.79 42.50 14.80
CA ARG A 301 1.29 41.57 13.78
C ARG A 301 1.61 40.13 14.16
N VAL A 302 0.56 39.38 14.51
CA VAL A 302 0.66 37.98 14.93
C VAL A 302 0.35 37.04 13.76
N PRO A 303 0.88 35.81 13.78
CA PRO A 303 0.50 34.81 12.81
C PRO A 303 -0.97 34.44 12.94
N SER A 304 -1.65 34.38 11.80
CA SER A 304 -3.08 34.07 11.74
C SER A 304 -3.37 32.58 11.58
N ASN A 305 -2.37 31.80 11.14
CA ASN A 305 -2.57 30.45 10.65
C ASN A 305 -1.62 29.46 11.32
N TYR A 306 -2.20 28.34 11.73
CA TYR A 306 -1.53 27.15 12.20
C TYR A 306 -2.24 25.98 11.55
N TYR A 307 -1.49 24.98 11.11
CA TYR A 307 -2.03 23.78 10.53
C TYR A 307 -1.63 22.57 11.36
N ARG A 308 -2.61 21.71 11.63
CA ARG A 308 -2.39 20.34 12.04
C ARG A 308 -2.47 19.46 10.80
N CYS A 309 -1.42 18.71 10.53
CA CYS A 309 -1.35 17.78 9.41
C CYS A 309 -1.68 16.36 9.91
N TRP A 310 -2.70 15.75 9.31
CA TRP A 310 -3.23 14.47 9.74
C TRP A 310 -2.63 13.29 8.98
N ASP A 311 -2.50 13.42 7.67
CA ASP A 311 -1.98 12.34 6.83
C ASP A 311 -1.62 12.83 5.41
N MET A 312 -0.81 12.07 4.70
CA MET A 312 -0.41 12.30 3.32
C MET A 312 -0.48 10.99 2.51
N ALA A 313 -1.01 11.06 1.30
CA ALA A 313 -1.10 9.91 0.40
C ALA A 313 -0.62 10.28 -1.02
N ALA A 314 -0.10 9.29 -1.73
CA ALA A 314 0.15 9.36 -3.16
C ALA A 314 -0.90 8.57 -3.93
N SER A 315 -1.18 9.02 -5.16
CA SER A 315 -2.02 8.30 -6.10
C SER A 315 -1.35 7.00 -6.57
N PRO A 316 -2.12 6.01 -7.08
CA PRO A 316 -1.55 4.72 -7.52
C PRO A 316 -0.44 4.83 -8.56
N GLY A 317 -0.51 5.84 -9.45
CA GLY A 317 0.52 6.13 -10.44
C GLY A 317 1.61 7.10 -9.97
N GLY A 318 1.51 7.61 -8.73
CA GLY A 318 2.50 8.50 -8.13
C GLY A 318 2.52 9.93 -8.68
N THR A 319 1.50 10.34 -9.44
CA THR A 319 1.44 11.65 -10.11
C THR A 319 0.77 12.74 -9.29
N CYS A 320 -0.07 12.33 -8.36
CA CYS A 320 -0.80 13.22 -7.49
C CYS A 320 -0.48 12.86 -6.03
N THR A 321 -0.31 13.87 -5.21
CA THR A 321 -0.24 13.73 -3.75
C THR A 321 -1.32 14.56 -3.09
N ALA A 322 -1.86 14.04 -1.98
CA ALA A 322 -2.89 14.70 -1.21
C ALA A 322 -2.49 14.73 0.27
N VAL A 323 -2.81 15.83 0.95
CA VAL A 323 -2.62 15.99 2.39
C VAL A 323 -3.94 16.36 3.06
N LEU A 324 -4.25 15.69 4.18
CA LEU A 324 -5.37 16.05 5.05
C LEU A 324 -4.87 16.99 6.14
N VAL A 325 -5.40 18.20 6.19
CA VAL A 325 -5.01 19.22 7.16
C VAL A 325 -6.21 19.85 7.83
N SER A 326 -5.97 20.50 8.96
CA SER A 326 -6.96 21.35 9.63
C SER A 326 -6.31 22.62 10.11
N ARG A 327 -7.00 23.75 9.94
CA ARG A 327 -6.46 25.08 10.23
C ARG A 327 -6.64 25.44 11.71
N HIS A 328 -5.94 24.73 12.59
CA HIS A 328 -5.82 25.06 14.00
C HIS A 328 -4.46 24.62 14.56
N GLY A 329 -4.07 25.20 15.71
CA GLY A 329 -2.87 24.81 16.43
C GLY A 329 -3.05 23.44 17.12
N THR A 330 -1.98 22.66 17.21
CA THR A 330 -2.00 21.30 17.77
C THR A 330 -2.17 21.25 19.29
N LEU A 331 -1.89 22.36 19.99
CA LEU A 331 -2.00 22.48 21.45
C LEU A 331 -3.44 22.73 21.93
N HIS A 332 -4.32 23.25 21.08
CA HIS A 332 -5.69 23.60 21.46
C HIS A 332 -6.69 23.06 20.45
N ALA A 333 -7.59 22.18 20.91
CA ALA A 333 -8.68 21.68 20.09
C ALA A 333 -9.62 22.83 19.75
N SER A 334 -9.62 23.27 18.49
CA SER A 334 -10.62 24.21 18.00
C SER A 334 -11.91 23.46 17.67
N ARG A 335 -13.01 23.80 18.34
CA ARG A 335 -14.34 23.20 18.10
C ARG A 335 -14.90 23.45 16.69
N ARG A 336 -14.27 24.35 15.90
CA ARG A 336 -14.77 24.80 14.58
C ARG A 336 -13.79 24.60 13.44
N ALA A 337 -12.64 23.95 13.66
CA ALA A 337 -11.67 23.77 12.59
C ALA A 337 -12.19 22.75 11.56
N SER A 338 -12.46 23.20 10.34
CA SER A 338 -12.75 22.32 9.22
C SER A 338 -11.49 21.60 8.77
N CYS A 339 -11.62 20.30 8.48
CA CYS A 339 -10.60 19.54 7.79
C CYS A 339 -10.69 19.84 6.28
N GLN A 340 -9.55 19.93 5.62
CA GLN A 340 -9.41 20.16 4.19
C GLN A 340 -8.44 19.15 3.60
N VAL A 341 -8.74 18.68 2.39
CA VAL A 341 -7.80 17.90 1.59
C VAL A 341 -7.19 18.84 0.56
N LEU A 342 -5.87 18.95 0.57
CA LEU A 342 -5.11 19.76 -0.38
C LEU A 342 -4.34 18.83 -1.31
N PHE A 343 -4.32 19.14 -2.61
CA PHE A 343 -3.71 18.30 -3.63
C PHE A 343 -2.49 18.98 -4.25
N SER A 344 -1.60 18.18 -4.82
CA SER A 344 -0.50 18.60 -5.68
C SER A 344 -0.36 17.60 -6.80
N TRP A 345 -0.05 18.13 -7.98
CA TRP A 345 0.21 17.36 -9.19
C TRP A 345 1.66 17.59 -9.62
N ILE A 346 2.19 16.65 -10.40
CA ILE A 346 3.51 16.82 -11.02
C ILE A 346 3.28 17.54 -12.36
N ASP A 347 3.61 18.83 -12.41
CA ASP A 347 3.25 19.72 -13.53
C ASP A 347 4.03 19.44 -14.83
N ASP A 348 5.07 18.59 -14.84
CA ASP A 348 5.93 18.35 -16.02
C ASP A 348 6.64 16.96 -16.00
N ALA A 349 5.93 15.88 -15.68
CA ALA A 349 6.50 14.56 -15.93
C ALA A 349 6.33 14.23 -17.43
N PRO A 350 7.40 13.98 -18.21
CA PRO A 350 7.23 13.30 -19.50
C PRO A 350 6.47 12.02 -19.17
N VAL A 351 5.26 11.87 -19.72
CA VAL A 351 4.28 10.81 -19.42
C VAL A 351 4.96 9.67 -18.68
N PRO A 352 4.88 9.60 -17.34
CA PRO A 352 5.58 8.56 -16.63
C PRO A 352 5.10 7.25 -17.24
N GLN A 353 6.05 6.50 -17.81
CA GLN A 353 5.80 5.14 -18.32
C GLN A 353 5.37 4.18 -17.20
N HIS A 354 5.21 4.71 -15.98
CA HIS A 354 4.65 4.09 -14.79
C HIS A 354 3.12 3.92 -14.83
N VAL A 355 2.52 3.87 -16.03
CA VAL A 355 1.48 2.85 -16.25
C VAL A 355 2.19 1.50 -16.24
N GLY A 356 2.72 1.11 -15.08
CA GLY A 356 3.37 -0.17 -14.92
C GLY A 356 2.42 -1.28 -15.36
N PRO A 357 2.90 -2.33 -16.02
CA PRO A 357 2.09 -3.51 -16.31
C PRO A 357 1.60 -4.08 -14.98
N GLY A 358 0.38 -3.73 -14.57
CA GLY A 358 -0.16 -4.08 -13.25
C GLY A 358 -1.21 -3.12 -12.67
N MET A 359 -1.34 -1.89 -13.17
CA MET A 359 -2.34 -0.96 -12.65
C MET A 359 -3.77 -1.38 -13.05
N THR A 360 -4.62 -1.55 -12.04
CA THR A 360 -6.06 -1.82 -12.21
C THR A 360 -6.74 -0.70 -13.00
N THR A 361 -7.85 -0.98 -13.66
CA THR A 361 -8.60 0.06 -14.39
C THR A 361 -9.10 1.15 -13.46
N GLU A 362 -9.43 0.83 -12.21
CA GLU A 362 -9.79 1.83 -11.22
C GLU A 362 -8.59 2.76 -10.89
N GLY A 363 -7.39 2.19 -10.78
CA GLY A 363 -6.16 2.97 -10.64
C GLY A 363 -5.90 3.85 -11.86
N ARG A 364 -6.01 3.30 -13.07
CA ARG A 364 -5.87 4.06 -14.32
C ARG A 364 -6.92 5.16 -14.45
N LEU A 365 -8.16 4.90 -14.05
CA LEU A 365 -9.23 5.89 -14.06
C LEU A 365 -8.97 7.00 -13.05
N TRP A 366 -8.47 6.66 -11.85
CA TRP A 366 -8.04 7.65 -10.88
C TRP A 366 -6.96 8.56 -11.45
N GLU A 367 -5.95 7.98 -12.09
CA GLU A 367 -4.87 8.73 -12.72
C GLU A 367 -5.36 9.60 -13.90
N ALA A 368 -6.34 9.14 -14.67
CA ALA A 368 -6.93 9.92 -15.76
C ALA A 368 -7.79 11.09 -15.26
N VAL A 369 -8.53 10.91 -14.17
CA VAL A 369 -9.42 11.96 -13.61
C VAL A 369 -8.65 12.94 -12.73
N TYR A 370 -7.74 12.43 -11.89
CA TYR A 370 -7.09 13.18 -10.83
C TYR A 370 -5.57 13.21 -10.94
N GLY A 371 -4.92 12.30 -11.66
CA GLY A 371 -3.46 12.26 -11.78
C GLY A 371 -2.90 13.05 -12.97
N GLY A 372 -3.76 13.46 -13.91
CA GLY A 372 -3.35 14.09 -15.15
C GLY A 372 -2.68 13.13 -16.14
N LEU A 373 -2.83 11.80 -15.96
CA LEU A 373 -2.29 10.80 -16.88
C LEU A 373 -3.35 10.19 -17.79
N GLY A 374 -3.17 10.39 -19.10
CA GLY A 374 -4.07 9.84 -20.10
C GLY A 374 -5.42 10.54 -20.08
N THR A 375 -6.41 9.94 -20.76
CA THR A 375 -7.78 10.44 -20.79
C THR A 375 -8.75 9.40 -20.26
N VAL A 376 -9.88 9.82 -19.70
CA VAL A 376 -10.93 8.90 -19.27
C VAL A 376 -11.35 8.00 -20.44
N GLU A 377 -11.44 8.57 -21.64
CA GLU A 377 -11.74 7.85 -22.88
C GLU A 377 -10.70 6.77 -23.18
N SER A 378 -9.41 7.01 -22.94
CA SER A 378 -8.35 6.01 -23.17
C SER A 378 -8.42 4.82 -22.19
N VAL A 379 -8.96 5.04 -20.98
CA VAL A 379 -9.14 4.01 -19.95
C VAL A 379 -10.43 3.21 -20.16
N VAL A 380 -11.48 3.90 -20.61
CA VAL A 380 -12.83 3.35 -20.82
C VAL A 380 -13.01 2.82 -22.26
N ALA A 381 -12.12 3.20 -23.19
CA ALA A 381 -12.12 2.71 -24.56
C ALA A 381 -12.19 1.18 -24.56
N ARG A 382 -13.25 0.66 -25.19
CA ARG A 382 -13.42 -0.76 -25.40
C ARG A 382 -12.35 -1.25 -26.38
N GLY A 383 -11.23 -1.75 -25.87
CA GLY A 383 -10.21 -2.41 -26.66
C GLY A 383 -8.95 -2.64 -25.81
N THR A 384 -8.27 -3.78 -25.88
CA THR A 384 -8.31 -4.93 -26.78
C THR A 384 -8.50 -6.18 -25.92
N GLN A 385 -9.32 -7.10 -26.41
CA GLN A 385 -9.45 -8.44 -25.84
C GLN A 385 -8.05 -9.03 -25.66
N SER A 386 -7.77 -9.68 -24.52
CA SER A 386 -6.52 -10.43 -24.35
C SER A 386 -6.34 -11.41 -25.51
N PRO A 387 -5.44 -11.14 -26.48
CA PRO A 387 -5.37 -11.94 -27.70
C PRO A 387 -4.84 -13.34 -27.39
N VAL A 388 -4.05 -13.46 -26.31
CA VAL A 388 -3.39 -14.68 -25.88
C VAL A 388 -4.42 -15.75 -25.49
N LEU A 389 -5.38 -15.43 -24.63
CA LEU A 389 -6.37 -16.43 -24.19
C LEU A 389 -7.39 -16.75 -25.25
N ARG A 390 -7.77 -15.75 -26.06
CA ARG A 390 -8.64 -16.01 -27.20
C ARG A 390 -7.99 -17.00 -28.17
N ALA A 391 -6.70 -16.83 -28.47
CA ALA A 391 -5.96 -17.78 -29.29
C ALA A 391 -5.89 -19.19 -28.67
N VAL A 392 -5.68 -19.29 -27.35
CA VAL A 392 -5.65 -20.57 -26.63
C VAL A 392 -6.99 -21.30 -26.69
N PHE A 393 -8.11 -20.58 -26.57
CA PHE A 393 -9.46 -21.19 -26.53
C PHE A 393 -10.16 -21.24 -27.90
N GLU A 394 -9.59 -20.68 -28.96
CA GLU A 394 -10.15 -20.69 -30.32
C GLU A 394 -10.58 -22.10 -30.79
N PRO A 395 -9.80 -23.17 -30.59
CA PRO A 395 -10.22 -24.52 -30.98
C PRO A 395 -11.48 -24.98 -30.25
N VAL A 396 -11.66 -24.55 -29.00
CA VAL A 396 -12.81 -24.89 -28.16
C VAL A 396 -14.03 -24.09 -28.58
N VAL A 397 -13.86 -22.81 -28.93
CA VAL A 397 -14.94 -21.95 -29.46
C VAL A 397 -15.58 -22.58 -30.70
N GLN A 398 -14.77 -23.11 -31.63
CA GLN A 398 -15.26 -23.74 -32.85
C GLN A 398 -16.02 -25.06 -32.61
N GLN A 399 -15.77 -25.71 -31.48
CA GLN A 399 -16.43 -26.96 -31.09
C GLN A 399 -17.72 -26.73 -30.28
N GLN A 400 -17.97 -25.51 -29.79
CA GLN A 400 -19.16 -25.22 -28.98
C GLN A 400 -20.45 -25.39 -29.80
N ARG A 401 -21.38 -26.14 -29.22
CA ARG A 401 -22.73 -26.36 -29.75
C ARG A 401 -23.76 -25.72 -28.84
N CYS A 402 -24.82 -25.21 -29.44
CA CYS A 402 -25.97 -24.66 -28.74
C CYS A 402 -26.53 -25.68 -27.75
N SER A 403 -26.62 -25.33 -26.47
CA SER A 403 -27.17 -26.22 -25.44
C SER A 403 -28.64 -26.58 -25.64
N LEU A 404 -29.38 -25.79 -26.43
CA LEU A 404 -30.81 -25.96 -26.68
C LEU A 404 -31.11 -26.80 -27.93
N CYS A 405 -30.39 -26.58 -29.04
CA CYS A 405 -30.67 -27.23 -30.33
C CYS A 405 -29.49 -27.96 -30.97
N GLN A 406 -28.33 -28.01 -30.30
CA GLN A 406 -27.10 -28.65 -30.78
C GLN A 406 -26.52 -28.09 -32.08
N GLY A 407 -27.07 -26.99 -32.60
CA GLY A 407 -26.53 -26.26 -33.74
C GLY A 407 -25.20 -25.58 -33.44
N ARG A 408 -24.36 -25.36 -34.46
CA ARG A 408 -23.12 -24.59 -34.32
C ARG A 408 -23.41 -23.15 -33.92
N LEU A 409 -22.58 -22.61 -33.03
CA LEU A 409 -22.62 -21.21 -32.60
C LEU A 409 -21.65 -20.39 -33.45
N ALA A 410 -22.06 -19.19 -33.82
CA ALA A 410 -21.19 -18.18 -34.42
C ALA A 410 -21.07 -17.00 -33.46
N ALA A 411 -19.83 -16.65 -33.11
CA ALA A 411 -19.56 -15.49 -32.26
C ALA A 411 -19.73 -14.19 -33.06
N LYS A 412 -20.63 -13.32 -32.60
CA LYS A 412 -20.84 -11.94 -33.04
C LYS A 412 -20.53 -11.01 -31.87
N GLU A 413 -19.29 -10.51 -31.83
CA GLU A 413 -18.79 -9.54 -30.84
C GLU A 413 -19.09 -9.90 -29.36
N ALA A 414 -20.26 -9.51 -28.86
CA ALA A 414 -20.71 -9.73 -27.48
C ALA A 414 -21.63 -10.95 -27.30
N GLU A 415 -22.18 -11.51 -28.38
CA GLU A 415 -23.15 -12.63 -28.33
C GLU A 415 -22.77 -13.75 -29.30
N SER A 416 -23.05 -14.99 -28.93
CA SER A 416 -22.87 -16.19 -29.73
C SER A 416 -24.24 -16.74 -30.11
N VAL A 417 -24.52 -16.82 -31.40
CA VAL A 417 -25.87 -17.12 -31.91
C VAL A 417 -25.85 -18.37 -32.78
N CYS A 418 -26.83 -19.27 -32.60
CA CYS A 418 -27.00 -20.44 -33.46
C CYS A 418 -27.95 -20.17 -34.64
N LYS A 419 -27.97 -21.05 -35.65
CA LYS A 419 -28.88 -20.91 -36.81
C LYS A 419 -30.38 -20.89 -36.46
N ALA A 420 -30.75 -21.48 -35.32
CA ALA A 420 -32.13 -21.48 -34.82
C ALA A 420 -32.50 -20.20 -34.04
N GLY A 421 -31.58 -19.25 -33.91
CA GLY A 421 -31.83 -17.95 -33.25
C GLY A 421 -31.56 -17.91 -31.74
N HIS A 422 -31.09 -19.00 -31.11
CA HIS A 422 -30.68 -18.97 -29.70
C HIS A 422 -29.39 -18.17 -29.54
N ALA A 423 -29.41 -17.17 -28.65
CA ALA A 423 -28.29 -16.28 -28.35
C ALA A 423 -27.76 -16.51 -26.93
N PHE A 424 -26.45 -16.40 -26.78
CA PHE A 424 -25.73 -16.52 -25.51
C PHE A 424 -24.70 -15.40 -25.39
N ASP A 425 -24.49 -14.85 -24.20
CA ASP A 425 -23.39 -13.91 -23.98
C ASP A 425 -22.04 -14.55 -24.30
N THR A 426 -21.11 -13.78 -24.87
CA THR A 426 -19.76 -14.25 -25.19
C THR A 426 -18.76 -13.75 -24.16
N CYS A 427 -17.92 -14.65 -23.66
CA CYS A 427 -16.82 -14.31 -22.77
C CYS A 427 -15.85 -13.35 -23.47
N SER A 428 -15.72 -12.13 -22.98
CA SER A 428 -14.86 -11.11 -23.61
C SER A 428 -13.36 -11.42 -23.54
N GLN A 429 -12.98 -12.41 -22.74
CA GLN A 429 -11.59 -12.82 -22.52
C GLN A 429 -11.18 -14.02 -23.38
N THR A 430 -12.10 -14.94 -23.67
CA THR A 430 -11.79 -16.20 -24.37
C THR A 430 -12.57 -16.40 -25.66
N GLY A 431 -13.63 -15.62 -25.90
CA GLY A 431 -14.52 -15.81 -27.06
C GLY A 431 -15.53 -16.95 -26.90
N LEU A 432 -15.55 -17.64 -25.76
CA LEU A 432 -16.49 -18.74 -25.51
C LEU A 432 -17.90 -18.26 -25.21
N ALA A 433 -18.90 -18.93 -25.75
CA ALA A 433 -20.30 -18.74 -25.39
C ALA A 433 -20.56 -19.17 -23.93
N ILE A 434 -21.27 -18.32 -23.18
CA ILE A 434 -21.65 -18.51 -21.78
C ILE A 434 -23.02 -19.17 -21.76
N MET A 435 -23.03 -20.51 -21.70
CA MET A 435 -24.27 -21.31 -21.85
C MET A 435 -24.85 -21.82 -20.53
N ALA A 436 -24.30 -21.42 -19.39
CA ALA A 436 -24.79 -21.83 -18.07
C ALA A 436 -24.86 -20.62 -17.12
N PRO A 437 -25.79 -20.62 -16.16
CA PRO A 437 -25.77 -19.64 -15.07
C PRO A 437 -24.54 -19.85 -14.17
N ASN A 438 -24.12 -18.80 -13.47
CA ASN A 438 -23.08 -18.82 -12.42
C ASN A 438 -21.66 -19.25 -12.86
N ILE A 439 -21.39 -19.36 -14.17
CA ILE A 439 -20.03 -19.63 -14.72
C ILE A 439 -19.31 -18.38 -15.23
N SER A 440 -19.94 -17.20 -15.12
CA SER A 440 -19.39 -15.91 -15.54
C SER A 440 -19.53 -14.84 -14.45
N HIS A 441 -18.70 -13.79 -14.50
CA HIS A 441 -18.91 -12.54 -13.79
C HIS A 441 -19.09 -11.36 -14.74
N LEU A 442 -19.74 -10.32 -14.26
CA LEU A 442 -19.92 -9.06 -14.97
C LEU A 442 -18.78 -8.10 -14.60
N CYS A 443 -18.15 -7.47 -15.59
CA CYS A 443 -17.20 -6.39 -15.31
C CYS A 443 -17.94 -5.14 -14.82
N ALA A 444 -17.49 -4.59 -13.68
CA ALA A 444 -18.05 -3.37 -13.10
C ALA A 444 -17.79 -2.12 -13.95
N VAL A 445 -16.83 -2.18 -14.88
CA VAL A 445 -16.44 -1.06 -15.74
C VAL A 445 -17.11 -1.15 -17.11
N CYS A 446 -16.83 -2.19 -17.89
CA CYS A 446 -17.30 -2.27 -19.27
C CYS A 446 -18.64 -3.00 -19.45
N GLY A 447 -19.17 -3.62 -18.39
CA GLY A 447 -20.41 -4.40 -18.43
C GLY A 447 -20.32 -5.71 -19.23
N LEU A 448 -19.14 -6.10 -19.73
CA LEU A 448 -18.97 -7.37 -20.44
C LEU A 448 -18.82 -8.53 -19.45
N ARG A 449 -19.25 -9.72 -19.88
CA ARG A 449 -19.09 -10.93 -19.10
C ARG A 449 -17.75 -11.61 -19.38
N CYS A 450 -17.11 -12.09 -18.33
CA CYS A 450 -15.95 -12.98 -18.43
C CYS A 450 -16.27 -14.29 -17.69
N LEU A 451 -15.86 -15.42 -18.25
CA LEU A 451 -15.96 -16.72 -17.59
C LEU A 451 -15.08 -16.75 -16.34
N ARG A 452 -15.56 -17.42 -15.29
CA ARG A 452 -14.79 -17.62 -14.06
C ARG A 452 -13.53 -18.41 -14.35
N SER A 453 -12.42 -18.04 -13.72
CA SER A 453 -11.14 -18.75 -13.85
C SER A 453 -11.22 -20.22 -13.41
N SER A 454 -12.14 -20.56 -12.49
CA SER A 454 -12.44 -21.95 -12.12
C SER A 454 -13.02 -22.75 -13.28
N TYR A 455 -13.97 -22.17 -14.02
CA TYR A 455 -14.59 -22.80 -15.19
C TYR A 455 -13.59 -22.92 -16.35
N LEU A 456 -12.83 -21.87 -16.63
CA LEU A 456 -11.80 -21.89 -17.67
C LEU A 456 -10.71 -22.92 -17.38
N ARG A 457 -10.32 -23.12 -16.11
CA ARG A 457 -9.37 -24.18 -15.73
C ARG A 457 -9.92 -25.58 -15.99
N GLY A 458 -11.20 -25.83 -15.68
CA GLY A 458 -11.85 -27.09 -16.00
C GLY A 458 -11.85 -27.34 -17.51
N LEU A 459 -12.24 -26.32 -18.28
CA LEU A 459 -12.32 -26.42 -19.74
C LEU A 459 -10.93 -26.63 -20.37
N ALA A 460 -9.90 -25.93 -19.89
CA ALA A 460 -8.53 -26.13 -20.32
C ALA A 460 -8.11 -27.57 -20.07
N ARG A 461 -8.23 -28.10 -18.84
CA ARG A 461 -7.85 -29.50 -18.52
C ARG A 461 -8.54 -30.55 -19.40
N HIS A 462 -9.77 -30.30 -19.84
CA HIS A 462 -10.54 -31.26 -20.63
C HIS A 462 -10.30 -31.18 -22.13
N HIS A 463 -9.94 -30.01 -22.65
CA HIS A 463 -9.91 -29.75 -24.09
C HIS A 463 -8.57 -29.24 -24.62
N LEU A 464 -7.63 -28.88 -23.73
CA LEU A 464 -6.36 -28.24 -24.06
C LEU A 464 -5.24 -28.81 -23.17
N ASP A 465 -4.10 -29.17 -23.74
CA ASP A 465 -2.86 -29.46 -22.98
C ASP A 465 -2.17 -28.17 -22.47
N ALA A 466 -2.96 -27.15 -22.12
CA ALA A 466 -2.48 -25.82 -21.77
C ALA A 466 -2.16 -25.72 -20.27
N ASP A 467 -1.04 -25.05 -19.96
CA ASP A 467 -0.59 -24.80 -18.59
C ASP A 467 -1.64 -23.98 -17.81
N ALA A 468 -2.09 -24.51 -16.66
CA ALA A 468 -3.11 -23.89 -15.80
C ALA A 468 -2.68 -22.49 -15.31
N THR A 469 -1.38 -22.20 -15.34
CA THR A 469 -0.76 -20.94 -14.92
C THR A 469 -1.19 -19.75 -15.81
N VAL A 470 -1.33 -19.96 -17.12
CA VAL A 470 -1.77 -18.91 -18.07
C VAL A 470 -3.24 -18.55 -17.85
N VAL A 471 -4.07 -19.55 -17.54
CA VAL A 471 -5.51 -19.39 -17.26
C VAL A 471 -5.76 -18.72 -15.91
N LEU A 472 -4.86 -18.96 -14.93
CA LEU A 472 -4.89 -18.28 -13.64
C LEU A 472 -4.68 -16.79 -13.84
N ALA A 473 -3.57 -16.35 -14.43
CA ALA A 473 -3.16 -14.93 -14.56
C ALA A 473 -4.23 -13.97 -15.15
N ALA A 474 -5.27 -14.50 -15.78
CA ALA A 474 -6.29 -13.72 -16.46
C ALA A 474 -7.61 -13.57 -15.68
N GLY A 475 -7.80 -14.33 -14.59
CA GLY A 475 -9.09 -14.48 -13.93
C GLY A 475 -9.56 -13.36 -13.00
N HIS A 476 -8.83 -12.25 -12.85
CA HIS A 476 -9.08 -11.26 -11.79
C HIS A 476 -9.44 -9.86 -12.28
N VAL A 477 -9.16 -9.60 -13.54
CA VAL A 477 -9.49 -8.36 -14.22
C VAL A 477 -10.17 -8.71 -15.53
N CYS A 478 -11.09 -7.87 -15.95
CA CYS A 478 -11.78 -8.06 -17.21
C CYS A 478 -10.77 -8.16 -18.35
N GLY A 479 -10.79 -9.25 -19.12
CA GLY A 479 -9.89 -9.44 -20.26
C GLY A 479 -10.10 -8.47 -21.42
N ALA A 480 -11.12 -7.59 -21.35
CA ALA A 480 -11.40 -6.55 -22.33
C ALA A 480 -10.99 -5.14 -21.89
N CYS A 481 -11.12 -4.80 -20.59
CA CYS A 481 -10.82 -3.43 -20.11
C CYS A 481 -9.91 -3.37 -18.88
N GLY A 482 -9.55 -4.50 -18.27
CA GLY A 482 -8.76 -4.58 -17.03
C GLY A 482 -9.54 -4.28 -15.74
N GLY A 483 -10.85 -4.02 -15.82
CA GLY A 483 -11.67 -3.62 -14.67
C GLY A 483 -12.02 -4.78 -13.75
N LYS A 484 -12.32 -4.51 -12.48
CA LYS A 484 -12.74 -5.55 -11.54
C LYS A 484 -14.15 -6.06 -11.85
N PHE A 485 -14.44 -7.27 -11.39
CA PHE A 485 -15.74 -7.88 -11.53
C PHE A 485 -16.67 -7.49 -10.38
N VAL A 486 -17.96 -7.33 -10.69
CA VAL A 486 -19.01 -7.20 -9.69
C VAL A 486 -19.19 -8.59 -9.04
N SER A 487 -19.09 -8.63 -7.71
CA SER A 487 -19.28 -9.84 -6.89
C SER A 487 -20.73 -10.28 -6.89
#